data_AF-A0A1V5SZP3-F1
#
_entry.id   AF-A0A1V5SZP3-F1
#
_cell.length_a   1.000
_cell.length_b   1.000
_cell.length_c   1.000
_cell.angle_alpha   90.00
_cell.angle_beta   90.00
_cell.angle_gamma   90.00
#
_symmetry.space_group_name_H-M   'P 1'
#
loop_
_entity.id
_entity.type
_entity.pdbx_description
1 polymer ?
#
loop_
_entity_poly.entity_id
_entity_poly.type
_entity_poly.pdbx_seq_one_letter_code
_entity_poly.pdbx_strand_id
1 'polypeptide(L)'
;MVASSVLGIAAQRLVRTVCRDCARKYVPDEEELAQIGLKLEDLKGRQIFKPVGCPVCMETGYSGRMAIHEIMMVTDNVRAELMKGSDAATIKNVAVAQGMKTLRQDAAQKVLLGMTSIAEVMRVTQEDSV
;
A
#
# COMPACT_ATOMS: atom_id res chain seq x y z
N MET A 1 -20.49 20.21 9.71
CA MET A 1 -20.87 18.97 10.42
C MET A 1 -19.85 17.84 10.24
N VAL A 2 -19.24 17.63 9.06
CA VAL A 2 -18.25 16.55 8.88
C VAL A 2 -17.02 16.72 9.80
N ALA A 3 -16.39 17.90 9.80
CA ALA A 3 -15.14 18.12 10.54
C ALA A 3 -15.29 18.16 12.08
N SER A 4 -16.52 18.32 12.57
CA SER A 4 -16.85 18.38 14.01
C SER A 4 -17.23 17.03 14.60
N SER A 5 -17.47 16.01 13.77
CA SER A 5 -18.07 14.73 14.21
C SER A 5 -17.26 13.50 13.78
N VAL A 6 -16.42 13.62 12.76
CA VAL A 6 -15.55 12.53 12.30
C VAL A 6 -14.21 12.58 13.03
N LEU A 7 -13.84 11.48 13.69
CA LEU A 7 -12.53 11.33 14.35
C LEU A 7 -11.44 10.82 13.40
N GLY A 8 -11.84 10.04 12.40
CA GLY A 8 -10.94 9.48 11.40
C GLY A 8 -11.71 8.80 10.29
N ILE A 9 -11.02 8.55 9.18
CA ILE A 9 -11.52 7.84 8.01
C ILE A 9 -10.56 6.70 7.73
N ALA A 10 -11.09 5.49 7.58
CA ALA A 10 -10.32 4.33 7.17
C ALA A 10 -10.75 3.90 5.76
N ALA A 11 -9.77 3.78 4.86
CA ALA A 11 -9.91 3.14 3.58
C ALA A 11 -9.16 1.80 3.60
N GLN A 12 -9.76 0.77 3.00
CA GLN A 12 -9.12 -0.53 2.87
C GLN A 12 -9.28 -1.12 1.46
N ARG A 13 -8.31 -1.95 1.08
CA ARG A 13 -8.43 -2.89 -0.04
C ARG A 13 -7.87 -4.24 0.36
N LEU A 14 -8.18 -5.28 -0.42
CA LEU A 14 -7.59 -6.61 -0.24
C LEU A 14 -6.58 -6.87 -1.35
N VAL A 15 -5.37 -7.25 -0.96
CA VAL A 15 -4.34 -7.78 -1.86
C VAL A 15 -4.25 -9.29 -1.68
N ARG A 16 -3.99 -10.01 -2.77
CA ARG A 16 -3.68 -11.43 -2.73
C ARG A 16 -2.31 -11.65 -2.06
N THR A 17 -2.19 -12.75 -1.33
CA THR A 17 -0.93 -13.13 -0.67
C THR A 17 -0.19 -14.16 -1.51
N VAL A 18 1.14 -14.02 -1.64
CA VAL A 18 1.93 -14.96 -2.45
C VAL A 18 1.81 -16.38 -1.87
N CYS A 19 1.70 -17.39 -2.74
CA CYS A 19 1.66 -18.78 -2.32
C CYS A 19 3.01 -19.18 -1.71
N ARG A 20 3.01 -19.74 -0.49
CA ARG A 20 4.25 -20.10 0.22
C ARG A 20 4.99 -21.28 -0.42
N ASP A 21 4.29 -22.15 -1.13
CA ASP A 21 4.86 -23.34 -1.78
C ASP A 21 5.62 -23.01 -3.07
N CYS A 22 5.08 -22.09 -3.88
CA CYS A 22 5.61 -21.84 -5.22
C CYS A 22 6.27 -20.46 -5.40
N ALA A 23 6.11 -19.51 -4.48
CA ALA A 23 6.75 -18.21 -4.60
C ALA A 23 8.27 -18.35 -4.75
N ARG A 24 8.85 -17.51 -5.61
CA ARG A 24 10.30 -17.49 -5.85
C ARG A 24 10.87 -16.12 -5.53
N LYS A 25 12.05 -16.14 -4.90
CA LYS A 25 12.83 -14.95 -4.64
C LYS A 25 13.25 -14.37 -5.98
N TYR A 26 13.12 -13.07 -6.13
CA TYR A 26 13.69 -12.35 -7.26
C TYR A 26 14.23 -11.00 -6.78
N VAL A 27 15.12 -10.44 -7.60
CA VAL A 27 15.64 -9.09 -7.40
C VAL A 27 14.88 -8.21 -8.38
N PRO A 28 13.98 -7.33 -7.90
CA PRO A 28 13.33 -6.36 -8.78
C PRO A 28 14.34 -5.31 -9.23
N ASP A 29 14.12 -4.77 -10.42
CA ASP A 29 14.86 -3.61 -10.91
C ASP A 29 14.37 -2.31 -10.25
N GLU A 30 15.08 -1.21 -10.53
CA GLU A 30 14.74 0.11 -9.98
C GLU A 30 13.37 0.61 -10.47
N GLU A 31 12.97 0.25 -11.69
CA GLU A 31 11.71 0.70 -12.29
C GLU A 31 10.52 0.02 -11.60
N GLU A 32 10.58 -1.30 -11.38
CA GLU A 32 9.59 -2.06 -10.62
C GLU A 32 9.44 -1.55 -9.18
N LEU A 33 10.54 -1.14 -8.54
CA LEU A 33 10.49 -0.57 -7.19
C LEU A 33 9.89 0.83 -7.17
N ALA A 34 10.26 1.67 -8.14
CA ALA A 34 9.74 3.04 -8.25
C ALA A 34 8.22 3.05 -8.42
N GLN A 35 7.67 2.10 -9.18
CA GLN A 35 6.22 1.92 -9.36
C GLN A 35 5.43 1.71 -8.06
N ILE A 36 6.10 1.28 -6.98
CA ILE A 36 5.48 1.12 -5.66
C ILE A 36 6.03 2.09 -4.61
N GLY A 37 6.77 3.11 -5.04
CA GLY A 37 7.35 4.14 -4.17
C GLY A 37 8.49 3.63 -3.31
N LEU A 38 9.22 2.60 -3.76
CA LEU A 38 10.41 2.07 -3.11
C LEU A 38 11.67 2.36 -3.93
N LYS A 39 12.81 2.30 -3.25
CA LYS A 39 14.16 2.35 -3.84
C LYS A 39 14.93 1.08 -3.51
N LEU A 40 16.04 0.82 -4.20
CA LEU A 40 16.93 -0.32 -3.89
C LEU A 40 17.39 -0.30 -2.41
N GLU A 41 17.62 0.89 -1.86
CA GLU A 41 18.01 1.11 -0.47
C GLU A 41 16.97 0.58 0.53
N ASP A 42 15.67 0.59 0.17
CA ASP A 42 14.59 0.12 1.02
C ASP A 42 14.56 -1.41 1.15
N LEU A 43 15.19 -2.12 0.21
CA LEU A 43 15.31 -3.57 0.28
C LEU A 43 16.07 -3.99 1.54
N LYS A 44 17.17 -3.33 1.91
CA LYS A 44 17.98 -3.66 3.11
C LYS A 44 18.26 -5.16 3.26
N GLY A 45 18.53 -5.86 2.15
CA GLY A 45 18.75 -7.31 2.11
C GLY A 45 17.50 -8.18 2.25
N ARG A 46 16.30 -7.59 2.30
CA ARG A 46 15.03 -8.30 2.28
C ARG A 46 14.80 -8.95 0.92
N GLN A 47 14.11 -10.07 0.96
CA GLN A 47 13.80 -10.86 -0.24
C GLN A 47 12.38 -10.54 -0.70
N ILE A 48 12.25 -10.15 -1.96
CA ILE A 48 10.96 -9.96 -2.62
C ILE A 48 10.61 -11.22 -3.39
N PHE A 49 9.31 -11.52 -3.46
CA PHE A 49 8.78 -12.75 -4.01
C PHE A 49 7.89 -12.48 -5.22
N LYS A 50 8.07 -13.29 -6.27
CA LYS A 50 7.21 -13.32 -7.45
C LYS A 50 6.30 -14.57 -7.39
N PRO A 51 5.01 -14.45 -7.73
CA PRO A 51 4.15 -15.62 -7.90
C PRO A 51 4.62 -16.47 -9.09
N VAL A 52 4.55 -17.79 -8.96
CA VAL A 52 4.89 -18.73 -10.07
C VAL A 52 3.70 -19.58 -10.50
N GLY A 53 2.97 -20.16 -9.55
CA GLY A 53 1.91 -21.13 -9.85
C GLY A 53 2.31 -22.55 -9.41
N CYS A 54 1.35 -23.25 -8.82
CA CYS A 54 1.42 -24.67 -8.49
C CYS A 54 0.01 -25.20 -8.21
N PRO A 55 -0.16 -26.53 -8.08
CA PRO A 55 -1.46 -27.13 -7.79
C PRO A 55 -2.11 -26.64 -6.49
N VAL A 56 -1.31 -26.34 -5.45
CA VAL A 56 -1.82 -25.86 -4.14
C VAL A 56 -2.54 -24.51 -4.27
N CYS A 57 -2.07 -23.64 -5.16
CA CYS A 57 -2.67 -22.33 -5.42
C CYS A 57 -3.51 -22.28 -6.70
N MET A 58 -3.88 -23.44 -7.25
CA MET A 58 -4.61 -23.54 -8.52
C MET A 58 -3.93 -22.77 -9.66
N GLU A 59 -2.61 -22.90 -9.76
CA GLU A 59 -1.77 -22.23 -10.77
C GLU A 59 -1.81 -20.69 -10.76
N THR A 60 -2.39 -20.05 -9.74
CA THR A 60 -2.47 -18.57 -9.67
C THR A 60 -1.19 -17.90 -9.14
N GLY A 61 -0.39 -18.65 -8.38
CA GLY A 61 0.76 -18.14 -7.61
C GLY A 61 0.39 -17.36 -6.35
N TYR A 62 -0.91 -17.30 -5.99
CA TYR A 62 -1.40 -16.65 -4.79
C TYR A 62 -2.27 -17.61 -3.96
N SER A 63 -2.17 -17.51 -2.64
CA SER A 63 -3.02 -18.30 -1.73
C SER A 63 -3.38 -17.46 -0.51
N GLY A 64 -4.62 -16.95 -0.49
CA GLY A 64 -5.14 -16.06 0.54
C GLY A 64 -5.20 -14.59 0.13
N ARG A 65 -5.67 -13.76 1.08
CA ARG A 65 -5.80 -12.32 0.95
C ARG A 65 -5.43 -11.65 2.26
N MET A 66 -4.90 -10.43 2.19
CA MET A 66 -4.69 -9.58 3.34
C MET A 66 -5.17 -8.16 3.06
N ALA A 67 -5.62 -7.48 4.10
CA ALA A 67 -6.04 -6.09 3.99
C ALA A 67 -4.84 -5.16 3.93
N ILE A 68 -4.93 -4.13 3.10
CA ILE A 68 -4.09 -2.94 3.13
C ILE A 68 -4.92 -1.76 3.58
N HIS A 69 -4.33 -0.86 4.36
CA HIS A 69 -5.06 0.19 5.08
C HIS A 69 -4.45 1.56 4.85
N GLU A 70 -5.35 2.54 4.74
CA GLU A 70 -5.04 3.96 4.77
C GLU A 70 -5.97 4.58 5.81
N ILE A 71 -5.39 5.09 6.89
CA ILE A 71 -6.15 5.57 8.05
C ILE A 71 -5.80 7.03 8.27
N MET A 72 -6.72 7.91 7.88
CA MET A 72 -6.62 9.35 8.07
C MET A 72 -7.26 9.75 9.39
N MET A 73 -6.46 10.22 10.34
CA MET A 73 -6.99 10.82 11.56
C MET A 73 -7.38 12.28 11.29
N VAL A 74 -8.53 12.72 11.83
CA VAL A 74 -8.97 14.12 11.74
C VAL A 74 -8.28 14.93 12.84
N THR A 75 -7.01 15.24 12.60
CA THR A 75 -6.22 16.13 13.45
C THR A 75 -6.69 17.59 13.31
N ASP A 76 -6.15 18.49 14.12
CA ASP A 76 -6.49 19.92 14.04
C ASP A 76 -6.11 20.53 12.68
N ASN A 77 -4.99 20.10 12.08
CA ASN A 77 -4.58 20.58 10.75
C ASN A 77 -5.51 20.06 9.64
N VAL A 78 -5.86 18.77 9.69
CA VAL A 78 -6.85 18.20 8.75
C VAL A 78 -8.21 18.87 8.93
N ARG A 79 -8.62 19.13 10.18
CA ARG A 79 -9.86 19.85 10.49
C ARG A 79 -9.85 21.26 9.93
N ALA A 80 -8.73 21.98 10.02
CA ALA A 80 -8.59 23.31 9.44
C ALA A 80 -8.78 23.28 7.92
N GLU A 81 -8.17 22.34 7.20
CA GLU A 81 -8.35 22.19 5.74
C GLU A 81 -9.79 21.82 5.38
N LEU A 82 -10.44 20.95 6.15
CA LEU A 82 -11.86 20.62 5.97
C LEU A 82 -12.78 21.85 6.15
N MET A 83 -12.46 22.74 7.08
CA MET A 83 -13.24 23.97 7.31
C MET A 83 -12.99 25.04 6.25
N LYS A 84 -11.81 25.07 5.64
CA LYS A 84 -11.52 25.91 4.48
C LYS A 84 -12.21 25.42 3.20
N GLY A 85 -12.64 24.16 3.16
CA GLY A 85 -13.19 23.54 1.95
C GLY A 85 -12.11 23.19 0.92
N SER A 86 -10.88 22.91 1.39
CA SER A 86 -9.76 22.51 0.53
C SER A 86 -10.07 21.21 -0.23
N ASP A 87 -9.41 21.03 -1.38
CA ASP A 87 -9.57 19.80 -2.15
C ASP A 87 -8.98 18.55 -1.44
N ALA A 88 -9.37 17.38 -1.93
CA ALA A 88 -8.97 16.11 -1.34
C ALA A 88 -7.45 15.87 -1.40
N ALA A 89 -6.75 16.38 -2.42
CA ALA A 89 -5.30 16.22 -2.56
C ALA A 89 -4.57 17.01 -1.48
N THR A 90 -4.99 18.26 -1.24
CA THR A 90 -4.47 19.12 -0.18
C THR A 90 -4.67 18.49 1.20
N ILE A 91 -5.88 17.96 1.48
CA ILE A 91 -6.18 17.27 2.73
C ILE A 91 -5.31 16.01 2.89
N LYS A 92 -5.17 15.21 1.82
CA LYS A 92 -4.32 14.01 1.80
C LYS A 92 -2.86 14.36 2.10
N ASN A 93 -2.33 15.41 1.49
CA ASN A 93 -0.94 15.84 1.70
C ASN A 93 -0.67 16.25 3.16
N VAL A 94 -1.62 16.96 3.79
CA VAL A 94 -1.53 17.27 5.23
C VAL A 94 -1.56 16.00 6.07
N ALA A 95 -2.45 15.06 5.77
CA ALA A 95 -2.54 13.81 6.51
C ALA A 95 -1.28 12.94 6.36
N VAL A 96 -0.72 12.82 5.14
CA VAL A 96 0.52 12.08 4.87
C VAL A 96 1.70 12.72 5.60
N ALA A 97 1.81 14.06 5.57
CA ALA A 97 2.85 14.78 6.31
C ALA A 97 2.76 14.55 7.84
N GLN A 98 1.59 14.18 8.35
CA GLN A 98 1.36 13.82 9.76
C GLN A 98 1.49 12.32 10.05
N GLY A 99 1.98 11.52 9.09
CA GLY A 99 2.27 10.11 9.29
C GLY A 99 1.17 9.15 8.84
N MET A 100 0.12 9.63 8.15
CA MET A 100 -0.78 8.74 7.45
C MET A 100 0.00 7.98 6.36
N LYS A 101 -0.08 6.66 6.37
CA LYS A 101 0.40 5.82 5.27
C LYS A 101 -0.71 5.65 4.24
N THR A 102 -0.37 5.81 2.98
CA THR A 102 -1.30 5.52 1.88
C THR A 102 -1.49 4.02 1.68
N LEU A 103 -2.53 3.63 0.97
CA LEU A 103 -2.74 2.24 0.56
C LEU A 103 -1.52 1.68 -0.18
N ARG A 104 -0.89 2.48 -1.05
CA ARG A 104 0.31 2.08 -1.80
C ARG A 104 1.50 1.85 -0.86
N GLN A 105 1.73 2.75 0.09
CA GLN A 105 2.83 2.66 1.05
C GLN A 105 2.66 1.43 1.98
N ASP A 106 1.46 1.18 2.50
CA ASP A 106 1.19 -0.01 3.32
C ASP A 106 1.36 -1.31 2.51
N ALA A 107 0.92 -1.31 1.25
CA ALA A 107 1.12 -2.43 0.34
C ALA A 107 2.59 -2.67 0.01
N ALA A 108 3.37 -1.61 -0.24
CA ALA A 108 4.81 -1.69 -0.48
C ALA A 108 5.56 -2.26 0.74
N GLN A 109 5.16 -1.88 1.96
CA GLN A 109 5.70 -2.50 3.17
C GLN A 109 5.43 -4.01 3.22
N LYS A 110 4.26 -4.47 2.78
CA LYS A 110 3.94 -5.91 2.68
C LYS A 110 4.73 -6.63 1.59
N VAL A 111 5.07 -5.95 0.50
CA VAL A 111 6.01 -6.51 -0.49
C VAL A 111 7.38 -6.75 0.16
N LEU A 112 7.90 -5.77 0.92
CA LEU A 112 9.16 -5.90 1.64
C LEU A 112 9.15 -7.02 2.71
N LEU A 113 7.97 -7.35 3.23
CA LEU A 113 7.76 -8.48 4.16
C LEU A 113 7.57 -9.83 3.45
N GLY A 114 7.65 -9.87 2.12
CA GLY A 114 7.45 -11.09 1.33
C GLY A 114 6.03 -11.66 1.47
N MET A 115 5.04 -10.79 1.65
CA MET A 115 3.65 -11.14 1.88
C MET A 115 2.79 -11.07 0.62
N THR A 116 3.08 -10.11 -0.26
CA THR A 116 2.42 -9.93 -1.57
C THR A 116 3.49 -9.59 -2.63
N SER A 117 3.08 -9.39 -3.88
CA SER A 117 3.98 -9.10 -5.00
C SER A 117 3.83 -7.65 -5.49
N ILE A 118 4.86 -7.12 -6.15
CA ILE A 118 4.81 -5.78 -6.78
C ILE A 118 3.62 -5.69 -7.76
N ALA A 119 3.44 -6.71 -8.60
CA ALA A 119 2.34 -6.79 -9.56
C ALA A 119 0.96 -6.73 -8.89
N GLU A 120 0.79 -7.35 -7.72
CA GLU A 120 -0.48 -7.30 -7.00
C GLU A 120 -0.74 -5.91 -6.41
N VAL A 121 0.30 -5.25 -5.90
CA VAL A 121 0.19 -3.86 -5.43
C VAL A 121 -0.21 -2.94 -6.59
N MET A 122 0.44 -3.05 -7.73
CA MET A 122 0.12 -2.29 -8.94
C MET A 122 -1.32 -2.51 -9.41
N ARG A 123 -1.83 -3.74 -9.28
CA ARG A 123 -3.21 -4.07 -9.66
C ARG A 123 -4.26 -3.46 -8.73
N VAL A 124 -3.97 -3.40 -7.42
CA VAL A 124 -4.97 -3.06 -6.39
C VAL A 124 -4.91 -1.59 -5.97
N THR A 125 -3.79 -0.91 -6.16
CA THR A 125 -3.59 0.48 -5.74
C THR A 125 -3.36 1.40 -6.94
N GLN A 126 -3.68 2.69 -6.79
CA GLN A 126 -3.32 3.71 -7.78
C GLN A 126 -1.97 4.31 -7.38
N GLU A 127 -1.27 4.93 -8.33
CA GLU A 127 -0.10 5.73 -8.01
C GLU A 127 -0.55 6.94 -7.20
N ASP A 128 0.18 7.26 -6.12
CA ASP A 128 -0.16 8.43 -5.32
C ASP A 128 0.41 9.66 -6.02
N SER A 129 -0.48 10.51 -6.58
CA SER A 129 -0.13 11.88 -6.96
C SER A 129 0.08 12.70 -5.68
N VAL A 130 1.27 12.61 -5.08
CA VAL A 130 1.71 13.50 -3.99
C VAL A 130 2.50 14.65 -4.57
#